data_AF-A0A256YN71-F1
#
_entry.id   AF-A0A256YN71-F1
#
_cell.length_a   1.000
_cell.length_b   1.000
_cell.length_c   1.000
_cell.angle_alpha   90.00
_cell.angle_beta   90.00
_cell.angle_gamma   90.00
#
_symmetry.space_group_name_H-M   'P 1'
#
loop_
_entity.id
_entity.type
_entity.pdbx_description
1 polymer ?
#
loop_
_entity_poly.entity_id
_entity_poly.type
_entity_poly.pdbx_seq_one_letter_code
_entity_poly.pdbx_strand_id
1 'polypeptide(L)'
;MKKRVFRIMGFVFLITGAVFLINSFSSLTGFVIIEKVSRNVSSIASLIFVFISVLLFIVSQKPKKLEKIVLISKQARERSKKDVRVKQNMKKYADEIRLIFGDSLHRPQEIVGNFHVSPRSKAKGGIRVAWHRKIDKEQGKEIIYIDDFLYHINNRDYVDFWNRKASRGEITLDDYEFEES
;
A
#
# COMPACT_ATOMS: atom_id res chain seq x y z
N MET A 1 1.14 -12.29 -17.64
CA MET A 1 1.86 -12.29 -18.95
C MET A 1 2.78 -11.08 -19.14
N LYS A 2 2.28 -9.83 -19.06
CA LYS A 2 3.05 -8.59 -19.34
C LYS A 2 4.40 -8.45 -18.59
N LYS A 3 4.45 -8.73 -17.28
CA LYS A 3 5.69 -8.64 -16.47
C LYS A 3 6.80 -9.61 -16.92
N ARG A 4 6.41 -10.83 -17.34
CA ARG A 4 7.37 -11.83 -17.84
C ARG A 4 8.00 -11.38 -19.16
N VAL A 5 7.19 -10.82 -20.06
CA VAL A 5 7.64 -10.25 -21.33
C VAL A 5 8.60 -9.08 -21.10
N PHE A 6 8.25 -8.11 -20.24
CA PHE A 6 9.14 -6.98 -19.94
C PHE A 6 10.46 -7.41 -19.32
N ARG A 7 10.46 -8.45 -18.47
CA ARG A 7 11.70 -9.00 -17.89
C ARG A 7 12.57 -9.68 -18.95
N ILE A 8 11.97 -10.50 -19.82
CA ILE A 8 12.69 -11.16 -20.91
C ILE A 8 13.26 -10.11 -21.87
N MET A 9 12.46 -9.11 -22.28
CA MET A 9 12.94 -8.02 -23.11
C MET A 9 14.05 -7.23 -22.42
N GLY A 10 13.88 -6.81 -21.17
CA GLY A 10 14.92 -6.10 -20.41
C GLY A 10 16.23 -6.87 -20.37
N PHE A 11 16.17 -8.19 -20.21
CA PHE A 11 17.34 -9.07 -20.24
C PHE A 11 17.99 -9.15 -21.63
N VAL A 12 17.21 -9.28 -22.70
CA VAL A 12 17.71 -9.25 -24.08
C VAL A 12 18.40 -7.92 -24.38
N PHE A 13 17.79 -6.79 -24.03
CA PHE A 13 18.38 -5.46 -24.20
C PHE A 13 19.69 -5.31 -23.40
N LEU A 14 19.76 -5.88 -22.19
CA LEU A 14 20.97 -5.86 -21.37
C LEU A 14 22.12 -6.62 -22.03
N ILE A 15 21.85 -7.85 -22.52
CA ILE A 15 22.84 -8.67 -23.21
C ILE A 15 23.32 -7.97 -24.47
N THR A 16 22.40 -7.46 -25.30
CA THR A 16 22.75 -6.73 -26.52
C THR A 16 23.60 -5.51 -26.19
N GLY A 17 23.21 -4.71 -25.19
CA GLY A 17 24.00 -3.57 -24.74
C GLY A 17 25.40 -3.96 -24.27
N ALA A 18 25.53 -5.05 -23.51
CA ALA A 18 26.82 -5.57 -23.07
C ALA A 18 27.71 -6.03 -24.23
N VAL A 19 27.14 -6.69 -25.25
CA VAL A 19 27.86 -7.10 -26.46
C VAL A 19 28.39 -5.89 -27.23
N PHE A 20 27.56 -4.86 -27.44
CA PHE A 20 28.00 -3.61 -28.08
C PHE A 20 29.08 -2.89 -27.26
N LEU A 21 28.96 -2.91 -25.93
CA LEU A 21 29.93 -2.30 -25.03
C LEU A 21 31.28 -3.03 -25.10
N ILE A 22 31.28 -4.36 -25.02
CA ILE A 22 32.50 -5.17 -25.17
C ILE A 22 33.15 -4.92 -26.53
N ASN A 23 32.36 -4.91 -27.62
CA ASN A 23 32.86 -4.60 -28.96
C ASN A 23 33.41 -3.17 -29.09
N SER A 24 32.94 -2.21 -28.29
CA SER A 24 33.48 -0.85 -28.30
C SER A 24 34.88 -0.76 -27.67
N PHE A 25 35.17 -1.62 -26.68
CA PHE A 25 36.44 -1.63 -25.94
C PHE A 25 37.47 -2.60 -26.51
N SER A 26 37.00 -3.71 -27.07
CA SER A 26 37.86 -4.73 -27.63
C SER A 26 37.66 -4.78 -29.14
N SER A 27 38.74 -4.68 -29.90
CA SER A 27 38.78 -5.05 -31.32
C SER A 27 38.62 -6.57 -31.49
N LEU A 28 37.69 -7.18 -30.74
CA LEU A 28 37.41 -8.61 -30.74
C LEU A 28 36.58 -8.91 -32.00
N THR A 29 37.30 -9.28 -33.05
CA THR A 29 36.84 -9.61 -34.41
C THR A 29 36.01 -10.90 -34.52
N GLY A 30 35.42 -11.38 -33.42
CA GLY A 30 34.66 -12.64 -33.39
C GLY A 30 33.24 -12.56 -33.95
N PHE A 31 32.71 -11.36 -34.19
CA PHE A 31 31.37 -11.13 -34.76
C PHE A 31 31.47 -10.40 -36.10
N VAL A 32 31.53 -11.18 -37.19
CA VAL A 32 31.67 -10.74 -38.61
C VAL A 32 30.66 -9.65 -39.03
N ILE A 33 29.54 -9.52 -38.32
CA ILE A 33 28.46 -8.56 -38.65
C ILE A 33 28.74 -7.15 -38.08
N ILE A 34 29.52 -6.99 -37.01
CA ILE A 34 29.64 -5.71 -36.27
C ILE A 34 30.97 -4.97 -36.58
N GLU A 35 31.88 -5.61 -37.32
CA GLU A 35 33.20 -5.04 -37.65
C GLU A 35 33.12 -3.76 -38.50
N LYS A 36 32.02 -3.57 -39.24
CA LYS A 36 31.77 -2.37 -40.06
C LYS A 36 31.15 -1.20 -39.29
N VAL A 37 30.81 -1.36 -38.01
CA VAL A 37 30.15 -0.33 -37.22
C VAL A 37 31.22 0.48 -36.47
N SER A 38 31.21 1.81 -36.64
CA SER A 38 32.17 2.67 -35.96
C SER A 38 32.06 2.56 -34.43
N ARG A 39 33.19 2.72 -33.74
CA ARG A 39 33.24 2.66 -32.27
C ARG A 39 32.24 3.61 -31.62
N ASN A 40 32.13 4.84 -32.14
CA ASN A 40 31.21 5.86 -31.63
C ASN A 40 29.74 5.41 -31.71
N VAL A 41 29.33 4.79 -32.82
CA VAL A 41 27.97 4.27 -32.98
C VAL A 41 27.73 3.10 -32.03
N SER A 42 28.70 2.20 -31.87
CA SER A 42 28.61 1.08 -30.93
C SER A 42 28.47 1.55 -29.48
N SER A 43 29.25 2.56 -29.07
CA SER A 43 29.16 3.13 -27.72
C SER A 43 27.81 3.79 -27.46
N ILE A 44 27.31 4.60 -28.39
CA ILE A 44 25.99 5.25 -28.26
C ILE A 44 24.88 4.20 -28.22
N ALA A 45 24.92 3.20 -29.10
CA ALA A 45 23.97 2.09 -29.10
C ALA A 45 23.98 1.34 -27.77
N SER A 46 25.16 1.02 -27.24
CA SER A 46 25.30 0.30 -25.96
C SER A 46 24.61 1.05 -24.81
N LEU A 47 24.80 2.37 -24.74
CA LEU A 47 24.21 3.22 -23.71
C LEU A 47 22.67 3.27 -23.84
N ILE A 48 22.15 3.36 -25.08
CA ILE A 48 20.70 3.30 -25.34
C ILE A 48 20.12 1.96 -24.90
N PHE A 49 20.77 0.84 -25.25
CA PHE A 49 20.32 -0.50 -24.88
C PHE A 49 20.30 -0.72 -23.36
N VAL A 50 21.35 -0.29 -22.66
CA VAL A 50 21.42 -0.34 -21.19
C VAL A 50 20.34 0.53 -20.56
N PHE A 51 20.14 1.76 -21.06
CA PHE A 51 19.12 2.67 -20.54
C PHE A 51 17.70 2.09 -20.71
N ILE A 52 17.37 1.58 -21.90
CA ILE A 52 16.08 0.91 -22.16
C ILE A 52 15.91 -0.31 -21.25
N SER A 53 16.97 -1.11 -21.06
CA SER A 53 16.94 -2.27 -20.16
C SER A 53 16.57 -1.87 -18.73
N VAL A 54 17.22 -0.86 -18.16
CA VAL A 54 16.92 -0.33 -16.82
C VAL A 54 15.47 0.14 -16.74
N LEU A 55 15.00 0.88 -17.75
CA LEU A 55 13.63 1.38 -17.79
C LEU A 55 12.59 0.25 -17.85
N LEU A 56 12.85 -0.79 -18.65
CA LEU A 56 12.02 -2.00 -18.71
C LEU A 56 12.01 -2.75 -17.38
N PHE A 57 13.15 -2.83 -16.68
CA PHE A 57 13.21 -3.44 -15.35
C PHE A 57 12.40 -2.65 -14.33
N ILE A 58 12.52 -1.32 -14.29
CA ILE A 58 11.73 -0.45 -13.41
C ILE A 58 10.23 -0.64 -13.67
N VAL A 59 9.80 -0.61 -14.94
CA VAL A 59 8.39 -0.83 -15.32
C VAL A 59 7.91 -2.23 -14.94
N SER A 60 8.77 -3.25 -15.06
CA SER A 60 8.45 -4.62 -14.63
C SER A 60 8.30 -4.76 -13.11
N GLN A 61 8.93 -3.87 -12.35
CA GLN A 61 8.92 -3.87 -10.90
C GLN A 61 7.75 -3.10 -10.27
N LYS A 62 6.83 -2.53 -11.07
CA LYS A 62 5.62 -1.87 -10.51
C LYS A 62 5.02 -2.76 -9.40
N PRO A 63 4.89 -2.23 -8.17
CA PRO A 63 4.40 -3.01 -7.04
C PRO A 63 3.02 -3.54 -7.41
N LYS A 64 2.77 -4.82 -7.13
CA LYS A 64 1.41 -5.36 -7.24
C LYS A 64 0.56 -4.50 -6.32
N LYS A 65 -0.39 -3.77 -6.89
CA LYS A 65 -1.41 -3.06 -6.10
C LYS A 65 -2.18 -4.14 -5.37
N LEU A 66 -2.06 -4.17 -4.04
CA LEU A 66 -2.81 -5.11 -3.24
C LEU A 66 -4.29 -4.81 -3.42
N GLU A 67 -5.10 -5.86 -3.53
CA GLU A 67 -6.54 -5.71 -3.47
C GLU A 67 -6.91 -5.27 -2.06
N LYS A 68 -7.53 -4.09 -1.94
CA LYS A 68 -7.90 -3.54 -0.64
C LYS A 68 -9.32 -3.97 -0.30
N ILE A 69 -9.51 -4.64 0.83
CA ILE A 69 -10.80 -5.09 1.35
C ILE A 69 -11.07 -4.36 2.67
N VAL A 70 -12.31 -3.96 2.89
CA VAL A 70 -12.75 -3.37 4.17
C VAL A 70 -13.71 -4.32 4.85
N LEU A 71 -13.36 -4.76 6.05
CA LEU A 71 -14.23 -5.56 6.91
C LEU A 71 -14.66 -4.71 8.11
N ILE A 72 -15.94 -4.77 8.46
CA ILE A 72 -16.49 -4.02 9.60
C ILE A 72 -16.87 -5.03 10.68
N SER A 73 -16.34 -4.83 11.89
CA SER A 73 -16.61 -5.72 13.01
C SER A 73 -18.11 -5.75 13.35
N LYS A 74 -18.55 -6.84 13.96
CA LYS A 74 -19.90 -6.97 14.50
C LYS A 74 -20.21 -5.88 15.51
N GLN A 75 -19.25 -5.53 16.37
CA GLN A 75 -19.39 -4.45 17.35
C GLN A 75 -19.62 -3.08 16.68
N ALA A 76 -18.82 -2.72 15.68
CA ALA A 76 -19.00 -1.49 14.92
C ALA A 76 -20.36 -1.46 14.20
N ARG A 77 -20.77 -2.60 13.59
CA ARG A 77 -22.09 -2.76 12.98
C ARG A 77 -23.20 -2.54 14.01
N GLU A 78 -23.13 -3.19 15.16
CA GLU A 78 -24.11 -3.02 16.23
C GLU A 78 -24.17 -1.59 16.73
N ARG A 79 -23.02 -0.94 16.95
CA ARG A 79 -22.96 0.45 17.39
C ARG A 79 -23.58 1.38 16.35
N SER A 80 -23.36 1.15 15.06
CA SER A 80 -24.03 1.90 13.98
C SER A 80 -25.55 1.76 14.00
N LYS A 81 -26.07 0.65 14.52
CA LYS A 81 -27.51 0.37 14.65
C LYS A 81 -28.10 0.83 15.98
N LYS A 82 -27.33 0.91 17.06
CA LYS A 82 -27.84 1.20 18.42
C LYS A 82 -27.54 2.63 18.89
N ASP A 83 -26.36 3.17 18.59
CA ASP A 83 -25.93 4.47 19.10
C ASP A 83 -26.45 5.63 18.23
N VAL A 84 -27.23 6.53 18.84
CA VAL A 84 -27.86 7.67 18.18
C VAL A 84 -26.84 8.66 17.62
N ARG A 85 -25.74 8.93 18.34
CA ARG A 85 -24.69 9.85 17.89
C ARG A 85 -23.95 9.28 16.71
N VAL A 86 -23.70 7.97 16.73
CA VAL A 86 -23.09 7.24 15.60
C VAL A 86 -23.99 7.36 14.38
N LYS A 87 -25.28 7.03 14.49
CA LYS A 87 -26.27 7.19 13.39
C LYS A 87 -26.30 8.60 12.82
N GLN A 88 -26.39 9.62 13.67
CA GLN A 88 -26.47 11.02 13.25
C GLN A 88 -25.21 11.50 12.51
N ASN A 89 -24.05 10.88 12.78
CA ASN A 89 -22.78 11.26 12.17
C ASN A 89 -22.29 10.26 11.11
N MET A 90 -23.16 9.38 10.61
CA MET A 90 -22.74 8.25 9.78
C MET A 90 -22.06 8.64 8.47
N LYS A 91 -22.47 9.77 7.88
CA LYS A 91 -21.75 10.36 6.75
C LYS A 91 -20.29 10.69 7.09
N LYS A 92 -20.02 11.27 8.26
CA LYS A 92 -18.66 11.61 8.70
C LYS A 92 -17.82 10.36 8.95
N TYR A 93 -18.40 9.31 9.52
CA TYR A 93 -17.71 8.02 9.69
C TYR A 93 -17.39 7.36 8.35
N ALA A 94 -18.29 7.40 7.38
CA ALA A 94 -18.04 6.91 6.03
C ALA A 94 -16.89 7.67 5.35
N ASP A 95 -16.85 9.00 5.49
CA ASP A 95 -15.75 9.82 4.97
C ASP A 95 -14.42 9.53 5.68
N GLU A 96 -14.47 9.23 6.98
CA GLU A 96 -13.30 8.82 7.75
C GLU A 96 -12.76 7.46 7.29
N ILE A 97 -13.64 6.46 7.06
CA ILE A 97 -13.28 5.14 6.52
C ILE A 97 -12.68 5.28 5.11
N ARG A 98 -13.26 6.11 4.24
CA ARG A 98 -12.72 6.37 2.90
C ARG A 98 -11.29 6.90 2.95
N LEU A 99 -10.98 7.76 3.92
CA LEU A 99 -9.63 8.29 4.09
C LEU A 99 -8.65 7.24 4.63
N ILE A 100 -9.11 6.36 5.52
CA ILE A 100 -8.31 5.21 5.97
C ILE A 100 -8.01 4.29 4.77
N PHE A 101 -8.98 4.09 3.88
CA PHE A 101 -8.81 3.26 2.68
C PHE A 101 -7.88 3.87 1.63
N GLY A 102 -7.95 5.19 1.44
CA GLY A 102 -7.24 5.92 0.39
C GLY A 102 -5.72 5.82 0.49
N ASP A 103 -5.14 6.28 1.62
CA ASP A 103 -3.68 6.31 1.81
C ASP A 103 -3.30 6.40 3.31
N SER A 104 -3.71 5.41 4.10
CA SER A 104 -3.49 5.38 5.56
C SER A 104 -2.03 5.57 5.99
N LEU A 105 -1.05 5.20 5.15
CA LEU A 105 0.38 5.22 5.46
C LEU A 105 0.97 6.61 5.73
N HIS A 106 0.37 7.68 5.20
CA HIS A 106 0.91 9.04 5.32
C HIS A 106 0.08 9.93 6.25
N ARG A 107 -1.01 9.40 6.84
CA ARG A 107 -1.86 10.17 7.73
C ARG A 107 -1.40 10.01 9.18
N PRO A 108 -1.34 11.09 9.97
CA PRO A 108 -1.15 10.97 11.41
C PRO A 108 -2.18 10.02 12.00
N GLN A 109 -1.75 9.06 12.82
CA GLN A 109 -2.64 8.13 13.52
C GLN A 109 -2.21 8.05 14.98
N GLU A 110 -3.18 7.86 15.87
CA GLU A 110 -2.92 7.56 17.27
C GLU A 110 -2.92 6.04 17.45
N ILE A 111 -1.97 5.52 18.21
CA ILE A 111 -1.93 4.11 18.59
C ILE A 111 -2.46 4.01 20.02
N VAL A 112 -3.48 3.19 20.22
CA VAL A 112 -4.09 2.95 21.54
C VAL A 112 -4.21 1.45 21.73
N GLY A 113 -3.38 0.88 22.61
CA GLY A 113 -3.20 -0.58 22.66
C GLY A 113 -2.74 -1.13 21.30
N ASN A 114 -3.45 -2.13 20.79
CA ASN A 114 -3.18 -2.77 19.48
C ASN A 114 -3.93 -2.12 18.31
N PHE A 115 -4.60 -0.99 18.54
CA PHE A 115 -5.46 -0.36 17.55
C PHE A 115 -4.83 0.89 16.94
N HIS A 116 -5.06 1.09 15.65
CA HIS A 116 -4.91 2.40 15.04
C HIS A 116 -6.21 3.18 15.22
N VAL A 117 -6.08 4.45 15.57
CA VAL A 117 -7.24 5.34 15.73
C VAL A 117 -7.03 6.57 14.86
N SER A 118 -8.01 6.88 14.02
CA SER A 118 -7.96 8.04 13.14
C SER A 118 -7.64 9.33 13.90
N PRO A 119 -6.86 10.28 13.37
CA PRO A 119 -6.31 11.39 14.16
C PRO A 119 -7.37 12.33 14.73
N ARG A 120 -7.02 13.01 15.82
CA ARG A 120 -7.86 14.04 16.44
C ARG A 120 -8.02 15.23 15.50
N SER A 121 -9.15 15.32 14.82
CA SER A 121 -9.50 16.50 14.05
C SER A 121 -10.57 17.31 14.78
N LYS A 122 -10.22 18.55 15.18
CA LYS A 122 -11.19 19.53 15.66
C LYS A 122 -12.27 19.82 14.61
N ALA A 123 -11.92 19.75 13.32
CA ALA A 123 -12.83 20.03 12.20
C ALA A 123 -13.87 18.92 11.93
N LYS A 124 -13.62 17.67 12.37
CA LYS A 124 -14.53 16.53 12.11
C LYS A 124 -15.56 16.28 13.22
N GLY A 125 -15.78 17.27 14.09
CA GLY A 125 -16.83 17.17 15.13
C GLY A 125 -16.59 16.06 16.14
N GLY A 126 -15.32 15.70 16.40
CA GLY A 126 -14.95 14.76 17.46
C GLY A 126 -15.20 13.27 17.16
N ILE A 127 -15.54 12.88 15.94
CA ILE A 127 -15.66 11.47 15.56
C ILE A 127 -14.31 10.84 15.22
N ARG A 128 -14.17 9.55 15.51
CA ARG A 128 -12.95 8.75 15.31
C ARG A 128 -13.31 7.31 14.99
N VAL A 129 -12.40 6.61 14.32
CA VAL A 129 -12.58 5.21 13.96
C VAL A 129 -11.40 4.45 14.52
N ALA A 130 -11.68 3.41 15.30
CA ALA A 130 -10.69 2.40 15.63
C ALA A 130 -10.62 1.40 14.47
N TRP A 131 -9.41 1.09 14.02
CA TRP A 131 -9.16 0.20 12.91
C TRP A 131 -7.80 -0.48 13.06
N HIS A 132 -7.63 -1.59 12.35
CA HIS A 132 -6.33 -2.23 12.18
C HIS A 132 -6.18 -2.74 10.75
N ARG A 133 -4.98 -3.21 10.40
CA ARG A 133 -4.68 -3.70 9.06
C ARG A 133 -3.95 -5.03 9.09
N LYS A 134 -4.26 -5.88 8.12
CA LYS A 134 -3.54 -7.13 7.85
C LYS A 134 -3.16 -7.18 6.38
N ILE A 135 -1.88 -7.45 6.11
CA ILE A 135 -1.38 -7.62 4.74
C ILE A 135 -1.22 -9.11 4.49
N ASP A 136 -2.08 -9.67 3.65
CA ASP A 136 -1.96 -11.03 3.14
C ASP A 136 -1.16 -11.01 1.84
N LYS A 137 0.14 -11.30 1.96
CA LYS A 137 1.06 -11.31 0.82
C LYS A 137 0.80 -12.48 -0.13
N GLU A 138 0.23 -13.58 0.36
CA GLU A 138 -0.02 -14.79 -0.43
C GLU A 138 -1.21 -14.56 -1.37
N GLN A 139 -2.31 -14.01 -0.83
CA GLN A 139 -3.49 -13.65 -1.62
C GLN A 139 -3.36 -12.31 -2.33
N GLY A 140 -2.32 -11.52 -2.03
CA GLY A 140 -2.13 -10.19 -2.59
C GLY A 140 -3.20 -9.19 -2.12
N LYS A 141 -3.66 -9.34 -0.88
CA LYS A 141 -4.73 -8.55 -0.28
C LYS A 141 -4.19 -7.68 0.86
N GLU A 142 -4.74 -6.49 0.97
CA GLU A 142 -4.63 -5.63 2.15
C GLU A 142 -6.03 -5.53 2.76
N ILE A 143 -6.19 -6.05 3.96
CA ILE A 143 -7.46 -6.05 4.67
C ILE A 143 -7.41 -4.96 5.74
N ILE A 144 -8.35 -4.02 5.64
CA ILE A 144 -8.57 -2.96 6.62
C ILE A 144 -9.79 -3.36 7.44
N TYR A 145 -9.59 -3.50 8.74
CA TYR A 145 -10.62 -3.87 9.69
C TYR A 145 -11.09 -2.62 10.42
N ILE A 146 -12.39 -2.35 10.38
CA ILE A 146 -13.03 -1.29 11.15
C ILE A 146 -13.53 -1.90 12.46
N ASP A 147 -12.80 -1.63 13.53
CA ASP A 147 -13.00 -2.23 14.85
C ASP A 147 -14.19 -1.59 15.57
N ASP A 148 -14.21 -0.26 15.70
CA ASP A 148 -15.31 0.45 16.37
C ASP A 148 -15.49 1.90 15.89
N PHE A 149 -16.70 2.43 16.08
CA PHE A 149 -17.05 3.83 15.87
C PHE A 149 -16.94 4.60 17.17
N LEU A 150 -15.98 5.50 17.24
CA LEU A 150 -15.66 6.27 18.44
C LEU A 150 -16.08 7.73 18.26
N TYR A 151 -16.55 8.37 19.32
CA TYR A 151 -16.62 9.81 19.39
C TYR A 151 -16.05 10.28 20.71
N HIS A 152 -15.50 11.49 20.69
CA HIS A 152 -14.93 12.12 21.86
C HIS A 152 -16.03 12.68 22.75
N ILE A 153 -16.08 12.21 24.00
CA ILE A 153 -16.82 12.83 25.08
C ILE A 153 -15.75 13.62 25.84
N ASN A 154 -15.81 14.95 25.76
CA ASN A 154 -14.90 15.93 26.39
C ASN A 154 -13.84 15.32 27.35
N ASN A 155 -12.53 15.46 27.03
CA ASN A 155 -11.33 14.98 27.78
C ASN A 155 -10.60 13.71 27.28
N ARG A 156 -10.53 13.49 25.96
CA ARG A 156 -9.79 12.40 25.30
C ARG A 156 -10.36 11.00 25.61
N ASP A 157 -11.48 10.95 26.29
CA ASP A 157 -12.23 9.73 26.54
C ASP A 157 -13.18 9.48 25.36
N TYR A 158 -13.12 8.25 24.85
CA TYR A 158 -14.09 7.79 23.87
C TYR A 158 -15.31 7.21 24.57
N VAL A 159 -16.31 6.84 23.78
CA VAL A 159 -17.48 6.09 24.25
C VAL A 159 -17.05 4.94 25.17
N ASP A 160 -17.71 4.81 26.31
CA ASP A 160 -17.48 3.74 27.30
C ASP A 160 -16.04 3.62 27.82
N PHE A 161 -15.27 4.72 27.78
CA PHE A 161 -13.85 4.75 28.14
C PHE A 161 -12.99 3.77 27.33
N TRP A 162 -13.36 3.52 26.08
CA TRP A 162 -12.72 2.56 25.18
C TRP A 162 -11.20 2.73 25.12
N ASN A 163 -10.70 3.97 25.07
CA ASN A 163 -9.25 4.28 25.08
C ASN A 163 -8.55 3.69 26.30
N ARG A 164 -9.14 3.79 27.49
CA ARG A 164 -8.53 3.31 28.74
C ARG A 164 -8.53 1.79 28.76
N LYS A 165 -9.63 1.17 28.34
CA LYS A 165 -9.76 -0.28 28.26
C LYS A 165 -8.76 -0.88 27.27
N ALA A 166 -8.68 -0.33 26.06
CA ALA A 166 -7.71 -0.75 25.04
C ALA A 166 -6.25 -0.53 25.49
N SER A 167 -5.92 0.60 26.11
CA SER A 167 -4.56 0.85 26.65
C SER A 167 -4.15 -0.11 27.77
N ARG A 168 -5.11 -0.67 28.50
CA ARG A 168 -4.88 -1.66 29.56
C ARG A 168 -4.93 -3.11 29.06
N GLY A 169 -5.23 -3.33 27.78
CA GLY A 169 -5.46 -4.67 27.24
C GLY A 169 -6.76 -5.32 27.71
N GLU A 170 -7.68 -4.56 28.30
CA GLU A 170 -9.03 -5.04 28.64
C GLU A 170 -9.90 -5.24 27.38
N ILE A 171 -9.51 -4.62 26.27
CA ILE A 171 -10.04 -4.87 24.94
C ILE A 171 -8.85 -5.04 23.98
N THR A 172 -8.88 -6.09 23.19
CA THR A 172 -7.86 -6.57 22.27
C THR A 172 -8.46 -6.81 20.89
N LEU A 173 -7.62 -7.10 19.88
CA LEU A 173 -8.10 -7.40 18.53
C LEU A 173 -8.96 -8.67 18.48
N ASP A 174 -8.71 -9.62 19.39
CA ASP A 174 -9.41 -10.90 19.46
C ASP A 174 -10.86 -10.74 19.97
N ASP A 175 -11.18 -9.62 20.61
CA ASP A 175 -12.54 -9.29 21.05
C ASP A 175 -13.46 -8.87 19.88
N TYR A 176 -12.91 -8.67 18.68
CA TYR A 176 -13.67 -8.23 17.50
C TYR A 176 -13.94 -9.39 16.53
N GLU A 177 -15.21 -9.74 16.40
CA GLU A 177 -15.69 -10.67 15.38
C GLU A 177 -15.90 -9.92 14.05
N PHE A 178 -15.36 -10.48 12.96
CA PHE A 178 -15.55 -9.98 11.60
C PHE A 178 -16.30 -11.00 10.78
N GLU A 179 -17.44 -10.59 10.24
CA GLU A 179 -18.21 -11.39 9.28
C GLU A 179 -17.89 -10.91 7.87
N GLU A 180 -17.40 -11.82 7.01
CA GLU A 180 -17.39 -11.59 5.57
C GLU A 180 -18.84 -11.43 5.11
N SER A 181 -19.18 -10.24 4.62
CA SER A 181 -20.50 -9.91 4.06
C SER A 181 -20.66 -10.42 2.65
#